data_AF-A0A0L8J8H7-F1
#
_entry.id   AF-A0A0L8J8H7-F1
#
_cell.length_a   1.000
_cell.length_b   1.000
_cell.length_c   1.000
_cell.angle_alpha   90.00
_cell.angle_beta   90.00
_cell.angle_gamma   90.00
#
_symmetry.space_group_name_H-M   'P 1'
#
loop_
_entity.id
_entity.type
_entity.pdbx_description
1 polymer ?
#
loop_
_entity_poly.entity_id
_entity_poly.type
_entity_poly.pdbx_seq_one_letter_code
_entity_poly.pdbx_strand_id
1 'polypeptide(L)'
;MRLRTSPDFYFIVPGTGEEAYYDVRSNVRYGFVGMAAGFKASDLEEGAASVLPGAGKTDAGDRVSVRQGIEMFKKYGTGMTQEQFHQGMLDAVAAMRGTDQVKPAIGP
;
A
#
# COMPACT_ATOMS: atom_id res chain seq x y z
N MET A 1 20.03 9.16 1.79
CA MET A 1 19.40 9.58 0.53
C MET A 1 18.22 10.48 0.87
N ARG A 2 18.14 11.71 0.35
CA ARG A 2 17.01 12.64 0.60
C ARG A 2 16.08 12.56 -0.61
N LEU A 3 14.83 12.16 -0.40
CA LEU A 3 13.76 12.21 -1.42
C LEU A 3 13.38 13.69 -1.61
N ARG A 4 13.48 14.23 -2.83
CA ARG A 4 13.28 15.67 -3.11
C ARG A 4 12.31 15.94 -4.23
N THR A 5 12.05 14.97 -5.10
CA THR A 5 11.25 15.11 -6.32
C THR A 5 10.20 14.00 -6.43
N SER A 6 9.11 14.25 -7.17
CA SER A 6 8.01 13.28 -7.31
C SER A 6 8.48 11.87 -7.75
N PRO A 7 9.41 11.70 -8.71
CA PRO A 7 9.93 10.38 -9.09
C PRO A 7 10.65 9.63 -7.96
N ASP A 8 11.27 10.35 -7.01
CA ASP A 8 11.99 9.72 -5.89
C ASP A 8 11.05 8.92 -4.98
N PHE A 9 9.74 9.15 -5.07
CA PHE A 9 8.76 8.52 -4.19
C PHE A 9 8.10 7.28 -4.80
N TYR A 10 8.45 6.91 -6.03
CA TYR A 10 7.91 5.73 -6.68
C TYR A 10 8.96 4.62 -6.74
N PHE A 11 8.51 3.36 -6.71
CA PHE A 11 9.35 2.20 -6.94
C PHE A 11 8.77 1.36 -8.08
N ILE A 12 9.67 0.80 -8.92
CA ILE A 12 9.26 -0.13 -9.97
C ILE A 12 8.66 -1.38 -9.33
N VAL A 13 7.45 -1.72 -9.75
CA VAL A 13 6.77 -2.95 -9.37
C VAL A 13 7.27 -4.06 -10.29
N PRO A 14 8.00 -5.07 -9.78
CA PRO A 14 8.58 -6.10 -10.62
C PRO A 14 7.50 -6.86 -11.40
N GLY A 15 7.71 -7.04 -12.71
CA GLY A 15 6.83 -7.83 -13.56
C GLY A 15 5.61 -7.10 -14.15
N THR A 16 5.39 -5.82 -13.82
CA THR A 16 4.21 -5.08 -14.32
C THR A 16 4.54 -3.94 -15.29
N GLY A 17 5.77 -3.42 -15.29
CA GLY A 17 6.11 -2.20 -16.03
C GLY A 17 5.45 -0.95 -15.43
N GLU A 18 5.04 -1.01 -14.16
CA GLU A 18 4.40 0.08 -13.43
C GLU A 18 5.29 0.54 -12.28
N GLU A 19 5.13 1.78 -11.88
CA GLU A 19 5.72 2.32 -10.67
C GLU A 19 4.62 2.64 -9.65
N ALA A 20 4.84 2.23 -8.40
CA ALA A 20 3.94 2.48 -7.29
C ALA A 20 4.58 3.45 -6.30
N TYR A 21 3.80 4.39 -5.80
CA TYR A 21 4.24 5.32 -4.77
C TYR A 21 4.57 4.55 -3.47
N TYR A 22 5.60 4.96 -2.71
CA TYR A 22 5.97 4.28 -1.46
C TYR A 22 4.81 4.15 -0.47
N ASP A 23 3.86 5.08 -0.52
CA ASP A 23 2.73 5.13 0.39
C ASP A 23 1.84 3.89 0.27
N VAL A 24 1.73 3.33 -0.94
CA VAL A 24 1.05 2.05 -1.19
C VAL A 24 1.63 0.94 -0.31
N ARG A 25 2.95 0.80 -0.31
CA ARG A 25 3.63 -0.27 0.43
C ARG A 25 3.54 -0.05 1.94
N SER A 26 3.65 1.18 2.42
CA SER A 26 3.48 1.48 3.85
C SER A 26 2.04 1.22 4.29
N ASN A 27 1.04 1.61 3.51
CA ASN A 27 -0.36 1.42 3.86
C ASN A 27 -0.79 -0.05 3.84
N VAL A 28 -0.34 -0.84 2.85
CA VAL A 28 -0.54 -2.31 2.86
C VAL A 28 0.06 -2.93 4.11
N ARG A 29 1.27 -2.52 4.50
CA ARG A 29 1.91 -3.02 5.73
C ARG A 29 1.19 -2.56 6.99
N TYR A 30 0.72 -1.32 7.04
CA TYR A 30 -0.04 -0.79 8.15
C TYR A 30 -1.30 -1.62 8.40
N GLY A 31 -2.08 -1.90 7.34
CA GLY A 31 -3.26 -2.77 7.44
C GLY A 31 -2.91 -4.18 7.94
N PHE A 32 -1.89 -4.81 7.34
CA PHE A 32 -1.51 -6.18 7.70
C PHE A 32 -0.97 -6.30 9.13
N VAL A 33 0.00 -5.46 9.49
CA VAL A 33 0.65 -5.48 10.82
C VAL A 33 -0.33 -5.03 11.90
N GLY A 34 -1.20 -4.06 11.60
CA GLY A 34 -2.25 -3.63 12.52
C GLY A 34 -3.19 -4.77 12.90
N MET A 35 -3.65 -5.55 11.92
CA MET A 35 -4.46 -6.73 12.18
C MET A 35 -3.69 -7.78 12.99
N ALA A 36 -2.41 -8.01 12.67
CA ALA A 36 -1.55 -8.93 13.41
C ALA A 36 -1.32 -8.50 14.88
N ALA A 37 -1.32 -7.20 15.14
CA ALA A 37 -1.24 -6.62 16.48
C ALA A 37 -2.58 -6.62 17.23
N GLY A 38 -3.68 -7.10 16.61
CA GLY A 38 -4.99 -7.21 17.23
C GLY A 38 -5.88 -5.98 17.11
N PHE A 39 -5.51 -4.98 16.29
CA PHE A 39 -6.39 -3.86 15.99
C PHE A 39 -7.56 -4.30 15.12
N LYS A 40 -8.71 -3.63 15.25
CA LYS A 40 -9.87 -3.88 14.40
C LYS A 40 -9.65 -3.26 13.01
N ALA A 41 -10.21 -3.90 12.00
CA ALA A 41 -10.18 -3.38 10.63
C ALA A 41 -10.75 -1.95 10.53
N SER A 42 -11.83 -1.65 11.26
CA SER A 42 -12.42 -0.30 11.33
C SER A 42 -11.44 0.75 11.83
N ASP A 43 -10.71 0.44 12.89
CA ASP A 43 -9.79 1.38 13.54
C ASP A 43 -8.59 1.67 12.62
N LEU A 44 -8.16 0.67 11.86
CA LEU A 44 -7.11 0.82 10.86
C LEU A 44 -7.58 1.66 9.65
N GLU A 45 -8.76 1.38 9.11
CA GLU A 45 -9.33 2.17 8.00
C GLU A 45 -9.60 3.63 8.41
N GLU A 46 -10.08 3.86 9.64
CA GLU A 46 -10.27 5.20 10.21
C GLU A 46 -8.94 5.92 10.46
N GLY A 47 -7.93 5.22 11.00
CA GLY A 47 -6.59 5.78 11.20
C GLY A 47 -5.94 6.21 9.89
N ALA A 48 -6.10 5.43 8.82
CA ALA A 48 -5.64 5.78 7.48
C ALA A 48 -6.39 6.98 6.88
N ALA A 49 -7.66 7.13 7.25
CA ALA A 49 -8.49 8.26 6.85
C ALA A 49 -8.27 9.53 7.71
N SER A 50 -7.44 9.45 8.74
CA SER A 50 -7.24 10.53 9.69
C SER A 50 -6.17 11.52 9.20
N VAL A 51 -6.44 12.81 9.35
CA VAL A 51 -5.50 13.92 9.10
C VAL A 51 -4.55 14.14 10.28
N LEU A 52 -4.15 13.08 10.96
CA LEU A 52 -3.20 13.17 12.07
C LEU A 52 -1.91 13.87 11.62
N PRO A 53 -1.29 14.74 12.43
CA PRO A 53 -0.03 15.37 12.08
C PRO A 53 1.04 14.32 11.77
N GLY A 54 1.47 14.23 10.52
CA GLY A 54 2.45 13.23 10.05
C GLY A 54 1.86 12.13 9.17
N ALA A 55 0.54 11.94 9.16
CA ALA A 55 -0.15 11.25 8.08
C ALA A 55 -0.25 12.21 6.88
N GLY A 56 0.00 11.73 5.67
CA GLY A 56 -0.09 12.55 4.46
C GLY A 56 -1.50 13.07 4.20
N LYS A 57 -1.75 13.62 3.00
CA LYS A 57 -3.13 13.87 2.57
C LYS A 57 -3.80 12.51 2.34
N THR A 58 -4.87 12.22 3.07
CA THR A 58 -5.69 11.04 2.80
C THR A 58 -6.22 11.08 1.37
N ASP A 59 -5.81 10.13 0.54
CA ASP A 59 -6.41 9.92 -0.78
C ASP A 59 -7.10 8.55 -0.88
N ALA A 60 -7.79 8.32 -2.00
CA ALA A 60 -8.52 7.07 -2.23
C ALA A 60 -7.57 5.86 -2.28
N GLY A 61 -6.30 6.05 -2.63
CA GLY A 61 -5.28 5.02 -2.69
C GLY A 61 -4.87 4.52 -1.31
N ASP A 62 -4.85 5.38 -0.29
CA ASP A 62 -4.55 4.97 1.10
C ASP A 62 -5.57 3.95 1.60
N ARG A 63 -6.86 4.21 1.39
CA ARG A 63 -7.94 3.30 1.82
C ARG A 63 -7.86 1.96 1.11
N VAL A 64 -7.60 1.98 -0.20
CA VAL A 64 -7.45 0.74 -0.99
C VAL A 64 -6.25 -0.07 -0.49
N SER A 65 -5.12 0.60 -0.24
CA SER A 65 -3.88 -0.03 0.22
C SER A 65 -4.03 -0.65 1.62
N VAL A 66 -4.61 0.09 2.58
CA VAL A 66 -4.85 -0.43 3.94
C VAL A 66 -5.82 -1.59 3.93
N ARG A 67 -6.92 -1.48 3.17
CA ARG A 67 -7.88 -2.56 3.01
C ARG A 67 -7.23 -3.81 2.43
N GLN A 68 -6.37 -3.67 1.43
CA GLN A 68 -5.65 -4.82 0.87
C GLN A 68 -4.78 -5.50 1.93
N GLY A 69 -4.06 -4.75 2.76
CA GLY A 69 -3.28 -5.30 3.88
C GLY A 69 -4.15 -6.06 4.90
N ILE A 70 -5.32 -5.53 5.22
CA ILE A 70 -6.29 -6.17 6.12
C ILE A 70 -6.78 -7.50 5.53
N GLU A 71 -7.17 -7.52 4.26
CA GLU A 71 -7.67 -8.72 3.59
C GLU A 71 -6.59 -9.79 3.45
N MET A 72 -5.34 -9.39 3.20
CA MET A 72 -4.20 -10.31 3.21
C MET A 72 -4.02 -10.98 4.58
N PHE A 73 -4.14 -10.23 5.67
CA PHE A 73 -4.07 -10.82 7.02
C PHE A 73 -5.27 -11.73 7.31
N LYS A 74 -6.49 -11.33 6.96
CA LYS A 74 -7.68 -12.19 7.14
C LYS A 74 -7.54 -13.51 6.40
N LYS A 75 -6.93 -13.50 5.21
CA LYS A 75 -6.77 -14.67 4.35
C LYS A 75 -5.65 -15.61 4.79
N TYR A 76 -4.48 -15.05 5.15
CA TYR A 76 -3.26 -15.84 5.36
C TYR A 76 -2.77 -15.82 6.82
N GLY A 77 -3.23 -14.88 7.63
CA GLY A 77 -2.77 -14.66 9.00
C GLY A 77 -1.26 -14.44 9.08
N THR A 78 -0.67 -14.83 10.20
CA THR A 78 0.79 -14.77 10.43
C THR A 78 1.58 -15.79 9.60
N GLY A 79 0.91 -16.72 8.91
CA GLY A 79 1.52 -17.74 8.05
C GLY A 79 1.76 -17.29 6.60
N MET A 80 1.52 -16.01 6.28
CA MET A 80 1.65 -15.50 4.91
C MET A 80 3.08 -15.64 4.38
N THR A 81 3.22 -16.20 3.18
CA THR A 81 4.52 -16.31 2.50
C THR A 81 4.91 -15.03 1.78
N GLN A 82 6.18 -14.93 1.39
CA GLN A 82 6.67 -13.79 0.61
C GLN A 82 6.01 -13.71 -0.77
N GLU A 83 5.70 -14.85 -1.40
CA GLU A 83 5.01 -14.93 -2.69
C GLU A 83 3.56 -14.45 -2.57
N GLN A 84 2.87 -14.83 -1.49
CA GLN A 84 1.52 -14.35 -1.22
C GLN A 84 1.51 -12.85 -0.93
N PHE A 85 2.52 -12.35 -0.21
CA PHE A 85 2.70 -10.92 -0.01
C PHE A 85 2.92 -10.19 -1.34
N HIS A 86 3.81 -10.72 -2.18
CA HIS A 86 4.10 -10.16 -3.49
C HIS A 86 2.84 -10.11 -4.37
N GLN A 87 2.07 -11.20 -4.45
CA GLN A 87 0.81 -11.21 -5.19
C GLN A 87 -0.18 -10.19 -4.63
N GLY A 88 -0.33 -10.09 -3.31
CA GLY A 88 -1.19 -9.09 -2.69
C GLY A 88 -0.78 -7.64 -3.00
N MET A 89 0.51 -7.38 -3.15
CA MET A 89 1.02 -6.08 -3.62
C MET A 89 0.70 -5.83 -5.09
N LEU A 90 0.81 -6.84 -5.96
CA LEU A 90 0.40 -6.72 -7.37
C LEU A 90 -1.09 -6.42 -7.49
N ASP A 91 -1.91 -7.10 -6.69
CA ASP A 91 -3.36 -6.87 -6.64
C ASP A 91 -3.68 -5.44 -6.14
N ALA A 92 -2.93 -4.94 -5.14
CA ALA A 92 -3.05 -3.57 -4.67
C ALA A 92 -2.79 -2.57 -5.80
N VAL A 93 -1.66 -2.73 -6.49
CA VAL A 93 -1.23 -1.88 -7.61
C VAL A 93 -2.26 -1.91 -8.73
N ALA A 94 -2.75 -3.10 -9.09
CA ALA A 94 -3.79 -3.26 -10.10
C ALA A 94 -5.08 -2.52 -9.72
N ALA A 95 -5.49 -2.57 -8.44
CA ALA A 95 -6.68 -1.88 -7.94
C ALA A 95 -6.55 -0.34 -7.92
N MET A 96 -5.32 0.19 -7.99
CA MET A 96 -5.04 1.63 -7.98
C MET A 96 -4.58 2.18 -9.33
N ARG A 97 -4.62 1.37 -10.40
CA ARG A 97 -4.34 1.82 -11.76
C ARG A 97 -5.24 3.01 -12.13
N GLY A 98 -4.63 4.07 -12.68
CA GLY A 98 -5.34 5.29 -13.05
C GLY A 98 -5.52 6.30 -11.91
N THR A 99 -4.99 6.01 -10.72
CA THR A 99 -4.83 7.01 -9.63
C THR A 99 -3.44 7.66 -9.69
N ASP A 100 -3.23 8.75 -8.96
CA ASP A 100 -1.91 9.39 -8.85
C ASP A 100 -0.84 8.51 -8.15
N GLN A 101 -1.27 7.42 -7.50
CA GLN A 101 -0.45 6.49 -6.72
C GLN A 101 0.22 5.40 -7.57
N VAL A 102 -0.28 5.16 -8.79
CA VAL A 102 0.26 4.17 -9.73
C VAL A 102 0.40 4.79 -11.11
N LYS A 103 1.61 4.76 -11.67
CA LYS A 103 1.91 5.34 -12.99
C LYS A 103 2.61 4.32 -13.87
N PRO A 104 2.47 4.42 -15.21
CA PRO A 104 3.34 3.67 -16.11
C PRO A 104 4.80 3.97 -15.78
N ALA A 105 5.64 2.94 -15.67
CA ALA A 105 7.07 3.18 -15.52
C ALA A 105 7.55 3.93 -16.77
N ILE A 106 8.25 5.05 -16.57
CA ILE A 106 8.97 5.66 -17.67
C ILE A 106 10.12 4.70 -17.96
N GLY A 107 10.07 4.05 -19.13
CA GLY A 107 11.12 3.13 -19.55
C GLY A 107 12.52 3.78 -19.53
N PRO A 108 13.60 2.97 -19.52
CA PRO A 108 14.96 3.49 -19.55
C PRO A 108 15.23 4.42 -20.74
#